data_AF-A0A812IH24-F1
#
_entry.id   AF-A0A812IH24-F1
#
_cell.length_a   1.000
_cell.length_b   1.000
_cell.length_c   1.000
_cell.angle_alpha   90.00
_cell.angle_beta   90.00
_cell.angle_gamma   90.00
#
_symmetry.space_group_name_H-M   'P 1'
#
loop_
_entity.id
_entity.type
_entity.pdbx_description
1 polymer ?
#
loop_
_entity_poly.entity_id
_entity_poly.type
_entity_poly.pdbx_seq_one_letter_code
_entity_poly.pdbx_strand_id
1 'polypeptide(L)'
;EPFLLLLRASEYLSLDALVYSFSSIQCILPASAVEEYLTVASLLPLAFILSLLLVHSAYVCWRRTGLRLDLLGKTVGSFCMLFLISILSSILEPLYCNSHPSGSRTMQSRDDVLCNFRGEHLEICMVAFVLCQVPIAFFATCVRILFVDLPKRIQRADVNFVNACSFLILRYRPGVEAFAVVVLIRNVLVTLSPLIASQAGSLLVLCTALYSTFGGVAFWMPWRTKLATYTDLAMHAGLLLVLDMGKFYAPTVEDGYTLMTICFVASCIMLVWGVLVVVSAAQRRCSKQRRFRFALSHHTPEAGTLARLLKLELQQRHNLRTFIGSDDLADLTQHFTCIARDVDTLVVVAGRDFLLQRWCVGEVVTAKAHSVEVVLLSIPGFVMPDRQFIEAYETFVPRVKELAVHAIALGQIQDTLTWLSSVERFDMNDCDPEMLTRTVGWLVSNDTSGTKRSSVLEASRSTSVERTTYLVLADTTHIEAQAAAYALYMVLGAKMLELSFKGSLRVMRPGDGDAADFVSGSGTTQALLLCTAGCLEVPQIASWLLQLGRLHSSCILPVVAEDSFQIPSLDHNKLAGLSLCDGLDGLDVNLYTKVLEAAFHEISVPFMPRTREGCKRLGIAAT
;
A
#
# COMPACT_ATOMS: atom_id res chain seq x y z
N GLU A 1 19.83 -22.85 -42.79
CA GLU A 1 18.98 -21.69 -42.42
C GLU A 1 19.12 -21.40 -40.94
N PRO A 2 19.30 -20.14 -40.52
CA PRO A 2 19.51 -19.77 -39.12
C PRO A 2 18.31 -20.13 -38.22
N PHE A 3 17.09 -20.12 -38.75
CA PHE A 3 15.89 -20.54 -38.02
C PHE A 3 15.88 -22.04 -37.70
N LEU A 4 16.26 -22.89 -38.67
CA LEU A 4 16.37 -24.34 -38.46
C LEU A 4 17.50 -24.70 -37.47
N LEU A 5 18.58 -23.92 -37.46
CA LEU A 5 19.70 -24.06 -36.54
C LEU A 5 19.31 -23.65 -35.10
N LEU A 6 18.49 -22.60 -34.97
CA LEU A 6 17.88 -22.21 -33.70
C LEU A 6 16.90 -23.29 -33.19
N LEU A 7 16.06 -23.86 -34.06
CA LEU A 7 15.15 -24.95 -33.70
C LEU A 7 15.92 -26.18 -33.22
N ARG A 8 16.96 -26.62 -33.94
CA ARG A 8 17.84 -27.72 -33.48
C ARG A 8 18.57 -27.41 -32.18
N ALA A 9 19.08 -26.18 -32.01
CA ALA A 9 19.69 -25.77 -30.75
C ALA A 9 18.68 -25.79 -29.59
N SER A 10 17.42 -25.43 -29.87
CA SER A 10 16.33 -25.51 -28.89
C SER A 10 15.91 -26.95 -28.57
N GLU A 11 16.04 -27.89 -29.52
CA GLU A 11 15.86 -29.33 -29.26
C GLU A 11 16.89 -29.86 -28.25
N TYR A 12 18.16 -29.44 -28.32
CA TYR A 12 19.17 -29.82 -27.32
C TYR A 12 18.91 -29.22 -25.93
N LEU A 13 18.25 -28.06 -25.87
CA LEU A 13 17.78 -27.47 -24.63
C LEU A 13 16.42 -28.03 -24.19
N SER A 14 15.74 -28.78 -25.06
CA SER A 14 14.50 -29.44 -24.74
C SER A 14 14.78 -30.58 -23.80
N LEU A 15 13.93 -30.65 -22.79
CA LEU A 15 13.98 -31.66 -21.77
C LEU A 15 13.71 -33.06 -22.36
N ASP A 16 13.02 -33.11 -23.50
CA ASP A 16 12.78 -34.31 -24.29
C ASP A 16 14.06 -34.93 -24.84
N ALA A 17 15.06 -34.13 -25.26
CA ALA A 17 16.35 -34.68 -25.71
C ALA A 17 17.10 -35.40 -24.56
N LEU A 18 16.94 -34.91 -23.34
CA LEU A 18 17.51 -35.52 -22.14
C LEU A 18 16.80 -36.83 -21.82
N VAL A 19 15.46 -36.86 -21.90
CA VAL A 19 14.66 -38.08 -21.77
C VAL A 19 15.00 -39.09 -22.87
N TYR A 20 15.14 -38.65 -24.11
CA TYR A 20 15.49 -39.50 -25.25
C TYR A 20 16.91 -40.07 -25.15
N SER A 21 17.83 -39.36 -24.48
CA SER A 21 19.15 -39.91 -24.19
C SER A 21 19.05 -41.14 -23.27
N PHE A 22 18.05 -41.21 -22.39
CA PHE A 22 17.81 -42.37 -21.53
C PHE A 22 17.10 -43.51 -22.26
N SER A 23 16.31 -43.25 -23.31
CA SER A 23 15.71 -44.33 -24.10
C SER A 23 16.76 -45.21 -24.79
N SER A 24 17.95 -44.66 -25.08
CA SER A 24 19.08 -45.45 -25.60
C SER A 24 19.56 -46.57 -24.66
N ILE A 25 19.32 -46.44 -23.35
CA ILE A 25 19.66 -47.47 -22.34
C ILE A 25 18.75 -48.70 -22.48
N GLN A 26 17.55 -48.54 -23.05
CA GLN A 26 16.59 -49.63 -23.24
C GLN A 26 17.10 -50.70 -24.21
N CYS A 27 18.03 -50.35 -25.11
CA CYS A 27 18.67 -51.33 -25.98
C CYS A 27 19.55 -52.35 -25.22
N ILE A 28 19.91 -52.06 -23.96
CA ILE A 28 20.84 -52.88 -23.17
C ILE A 28 20.10 -53.76 -22.14
N LEU A 29 18.97 -53.28 -21.61
CA LEU A 29 18.18 -53.97 -20.60
C LEU A 29 16.71 -54.01 -21.04
N PRO A 30 16.15 -55.18 -21.38
CA PRO A 30 14.73 -55.30 -21.68
C PRO A 30 13.94 -55.02 -20.39
N ALA A 31 13.33 -53.84 -20.32
CA ALA A 31 12.47 -53.42 -19.21
C ALA A 31 11.01 -53.62 -19.59
N SER A 32 10.16 -53.87 -18.59
CA SER A 32 8.71 -53.85 -18.81
C SER A 32 8.22 -52.42 -19.12
N ALA A 33 7.08 -52.32 -19.81
CA ALA A 33 6.47 -51.04 -20.14
C ALA A 33 6.24 -50.14 -18.91
N VAL A 34 5.91 -50.76 -17.77
CA VAL A 34 5.68 -50.12 -16.47
C VAL A 34 6.98 -49.57 -15.88
N GLU A 35 8.06 -50.36 -15.86
CA GLU A 35 9.36 -49.95 -15.33
C GLU A 35 9.97 -48.81 -16.14
N GLU A 36 9.81 -48.86 -17.46
CA GLU A 36 10.31 -47.81 -18.35
C GLU A 36 9.57 -46.49 -18.10
N TYR A 37 8.23 -46.53 -18.03
CA TYR A 37 7.43 -45.35 -17.68
C TYR A 37 7.79 -44.81 -16.29
N LEU A 38 7.87 -45.67 -15.28
CA LEU A 38 8.25 -45.28 -13.92
C LEU A 38 9.62 -44.60 -13.89
N THR A 39 10.58 -45.15 -14.62
CA THR A 39 11.93 -44.58 -14.73
C THR A 39 11.86 -43.19 -15.37
N VAL A 40 11.22 -43.03 -16.52
CA VAL A 40 11.13 -41.73 -17.21
C VAL A 40 10.38 -40.69 -16.37
N ALA A 41 9.21 -41.03 -15.83
CA ALA A 41 8.36 -40.12 -15.09
C ALA A 41 8.96 -39.69 -13.74
N SER A 42 9.78 -40.53 -13.10
CA SER A 42 10.41 -40.22 -11.81
C SER A 42 11.82 -39.64 -11.93
N LEU A 43 12.60 -40.06 -12.92
CA LEU A 43 14.00 -39.69 -13.09
C LEU A 43 14.17 -38.19 -13.23
N LEU A 44 13.31 -37.54 -14.00
CA LEU A 44 13.41 -36.10 -14.24
C LEU A 44 13.17 -35.29 -12.94
N PRO A 45 12.03 -35.43 -12.22
CA PRO A 45 11.85 -34.81 -10.91
C PRO A 45 12.97 -35.12 -9.92
N LEU A 46 13.43 -36.39 -9.87
CA LEU A 46 14.49 -36.82 -8.96
C LEU A 46 15.84 -36.18 -9.29
N ALA A 47 16.22 -36.14 -10.57
CA ALA A 47 17.44 -35.49 -11.03
C ALA A 47 17.44 -34.00 -10.67
N PHE A 48 16.30 -33.33 -10.83
CA PHE A 48 16.16 -31.94 -10.39
C PHE A 48 16.31 -31.78 -8.88
N ILE A 49 15.57 -32.55 -8.09
CA ILE A 49 15.67 -32.47 -6.61
C ILE A 49 17.11 -32.76 -6.16
N LEU A 50 17.75 -33.80 -6.70
CA LEU A 50 19.12 -34.15 -6.38
C LEU A 50 20.09 -33.02 -6.77
N SER A 51 19.94 -32.43 -7.96
CA SER A 51 20.78 -31.31 -8.39
C SER A 51 20.65 -30.09 -7.46
N LEU A 52 19.43 -29.78 -7.00
CA LEU A 52 19.19 -28.71 -6.05
C LEU A 52 19.81 -29.01 -4.68
N LEU A 53 19.67 -30.23 -4.18
CA LEU A 53 20.27 -30.66 -2.92
C LEU A 53 21.79 -30.63 -2.99
N LEU A 54 22.40 -31.04 -4.11
CA LEU A 54 23.85 -30.97 -4.31
C LEU A 54 24.34 -29.53 -4.37
N VAL A 55 23.70 -28.66 -5.17
CA VAL A 55 24.07 -27.23 -5.26
C VAL A 55 23.90 -26.54 -3.92
N HIS A 56 22.80 -26.80 -3.21
CA HIS A 56 22.56 -26.25 -1.88
C HIS A 56 23.60 -26.73 -0.87
N SER A 57 23.92 -28.02 -0.86
CA SER A 57 24.94 -28.60 0.02
C SER A 57 26.32 -28.00 -0.26
N ALA A 58 26.71 -27.90 -1.53
CA ALA A 58 27.95 -27.25 -1.94
C ALA A 58 27.99 -25.77 -1.50
N TYR A 59 26.90 -25.03 -1.67
CA TYR A 59 26.77 -23.65 -1.22
C TYR A 59 26.94 -23.51 0.31
N VAL A 60 26.30 -24.39 1.08
CA VAL A 60 26.40 -24.41 2.56
C VAL A 60 27.83 -24.75 3.00
N CYS A 61 28.44 -25.79 2.41
CA CYS A 61 29.83 -26.17 2.68
C CYS A 61 30.79 -25.02 2.34
N TRP A 62 30.59 -24.33 1.21
CA TRP A 62 31.44 -23.23 0.75
C TRP A 62 31.34 -22.00 1.67
N ARG A 63 30.12 -21.57 2.02
CA ARG A 63 29.91 -20.34 2.81
C ARG A 63 30.15 -20.54 4.31
N ARG A 64 30.28 -21.78 4.80
CA ARG A 64 30.34 -22.13 6.24
C ARG A 64 29.23 -21.51 7.09
N THR A 65 28.11 -21.17 6.46
CA THR A 65 26.92 -20.66 7.14
C THR A 65 26.04 -21.85 7.52
N GLY A 66 25.37 -21.80 8.68
CA GLY A 66 24.40 -22.83 9.08
C GLY A 66 23.32 -23.10 8.01
N LEU A 67 22.63 -24.24 8.15
CA LEU A 67 21.67 -24.73 7.15
C LEU A 67 20.51 -23.73 6.96
N ARG A 68 20.47 -23.06 5.79
CA ARG A 68 19.47 -22.04 5.44
C ARG A 68 18.27 -22.65 4.73
N LEU A 69 17.36 -23.25 5.51
CA LEU A 69 16.14 -23.91 5.01
C LEU A 69 15.21 -22.96 4.24
N ASP A 70 15.23 -21.66 4.58
CA ASP A 70 14.48 -20.61 3.87
C ASP A 70 14.89 -20.51 2.40
N LEU A 71 16.20 -20.58 2.13
CA LEU A 71 16.74 -20.52 0.77
C LEU A 71 16.44 -21.80 -0.02
N LEU A 72 16.52 -22.97 0.64
CA LEU A 72 16.18 -24.24 0.02
C LEU A 72 14.70 -24.28 -0.37
N GLY A 73 13.80 -23.93 0.55
CA GLY A 73 12.36 -23.87 0.29
C GLY A 73 12.01 -22.91 -0.86
N LYS A 74 12.64 -21.72 -0.89
CA LYS A 74 12.49 -20.77 -2.00
C LYS A 74 12.89 -21.37 -3.35
N THR A 75 14.03 -22.07 -3.37
CA THR A 75 14.58 -22.64 -4.60
C THR A 75 13.72 -23.80 -5.08
N VAL A 76 13.42 -24.76 -4.20
CA VAL A 76 12.54 -25.90 -4.51
C VAL A 76 11.18 -25.43 -5.00
N GLY A 77 10.52 -24.51 -4.27
CA GLY A 77 9.22 -23.98 -4.68
C GLY A 77 9.26 -23.26 -6.03
N SER A 78 10.33 -22.50 -6.31
CA SER A 78 10.52 -21.84 -7.61
C SER A 78 10.68 -22.84 -8.76
N PHE A 79 11.41 -23.93 -8.54
CA PHE A 79 11.60 -25.00 -9.53
C PHE A 79 10.31 -25.79 -9.74
N CYS A 80 9.61 -26.16 -8.67
CA CYS A 80 8.30 -26.80 -8.78
C CYS A 80 7.31 -25.95 -9.58
N MET A 81 7.26 -24.63 -9.36
CA MET A 81 6.45 -23.70 -10.16
C MET A 81 6.85 -23.69 -11.65
N LEU A 82 8.16 -23.68 -11.93
CA LEU A 82 8.70 -23.57 -13.29
C LEU A 82 8.44 -24.85 -14.11
N PHE A 83 8.66 -26.02 -13.50
CA PHE A 83 8.59 -27.31 -14.16
C PHE A 83 7.23 -28.02 -13.97
N LEU A 84 6.25 -27.37 -13.34
CA LEU A 84 4.94 -28.00 -13.07
C LEU A 84 4.29 -28.57 -14.33
N ILE A 85 4.33 -27.82 -15.45
CA ILE A 85 3.76 -28.27 -16.72
C ILE A 85 4.48 -29.53 -17.21
N SER A 86 5.82 -29.52 -17.25
CA SER A 86 6.61 -30.68 -17.70
C SER A 86 6.39 -31.91 -16.83
N ILE A 87 6.38 -31.75 -15.50
CA ILE A 87 6.15 -32.84 -14.53
C ILE A 87 4.74 -33.42 -14.70
N LEU A 88 3.71 -32.57 -14.83
CA LEU A 88 2.35 -33.05 -15.03
C LEU A 88 2.18 -33.70 -16.41
N SER A 89 2.77 -33.15 -17.47
CA SER A 89 2.70 -33.75 -18.81
C SER A 89 3.32 -35.15 -18.85
N SER A 90 4.47 -35.38 -18.19
CA SER A 90 5.08 -36.71 -18.13
C SER A 90 4.26 -37.68 -17.28
N ILE A 91 3.65 -37.21 -16.18
CA ILE A 91 2.79 -38.05 -15.33
C ILE A 91 1.47 -38.41 -16.02
N LEU A 92 0.92 -37.52 -16.84
CA LEU A 92 -0.36 -37.72 -17.53
C LEU A 92 -0.22 -38.43 -18.88
N GLU A 93 1.01 -38.69 -19.32
CA GLU A 93 1.33 -39.36 -20.58
C GLU A 93 0.56 -40.67 -20.82
N PRO A 94 0.37 -41.56 -19.83
CA PRO A 94 -0.37 -42.80 -20.03
C PRO A 94 -1.85 -42.62 -20.38
N LEU A 95 -2.40 -41.44 -20.12
CA LEU A 95 -3.80 -41.12 -20.42
C LEU A 95 -3.97 -40.54 -21.83
N TYR A 96 -2.87 -40.26 -22.54
CA TYR A 96 -2.92 -39.83 -23.95
C TYR A 96 -3.04 -41.06 -24.84
N CYS A 97 -4.18 -41.19 -25.51
CA CYS A 97 -4.50 -42.35 -26.33
C CYS A 97 -4.82 -41.95 -27.76
N ASN A 98 -4.21 -42.64 -28.73
CA ASN A 98 -4.52 -42.52 -30.14
C ASN A 98 -5.57 -43.54 -30.56
N SER A 99 -6.45 -43.17 -31.49
CA SER A 99 -7.41 -44.10 -32.08
C SER A 99 -6.79 -44.78 -33.30
N HIS A 100 -6.85 -46.11 -33.35
CA HIS A 100 -6.34 -46.91 -34.46
C HIS A 100 -7.48 -47.24 -35.45
N PRO A 101 -7.21 -47.42 -36.76
CA PRO A 101 -8.22 -47.82 -37.74
C PRO A 101 -9.00 -49.10 -37.41
N SER A 102 -8.46 -49.97 -36.56
CA SER A 102 -9.14 -51.17 -36.04
C SER A 102 -10.24 -50.88 -35.01
N GLY A 103 -10.41 -49.63 -34.60
CA GLY A 103 -11.32 -49.21 -33.53
C GLY A 103 -10.74 -49.36 -32.12
N SER A 104 -9.55 -49.96 -31.96
CA SER A 104 -8.82 -49.96 -30.68
C SER A 104 -8.13 -48.63 -30.43
N ARG A 105 -7.83 -48.33 -29.16
CA ARG A 105 -7.01 -47.19 -28.77
C ARG A 105 -5.69 -47.68 -28.20
N THR A 106 -4.59 -47.02 -28.56
CA THR A 106 -3.24 -47.32 -28.07
C THR A 106 -2.66 -46.09 -27.36
N MET A 107 -1.73 -46.29 -26.44
CA MET A 107 -1.05 -45.19 -25.74
C MET A 107 -0.21 -44.39 -26.74
N GLN A 108 -0.26 -43.06 -26.68
CA GLN A 108 0.40 -42.20 -27.68
C GLN A 108 1.92 -42.40 -27.74
N SER A 109 2.55 -42.69 -26.61
CA SER A 109 3.99 -42.97 -26.55
C SER A 109 4.37 -44.42 -26.80
N ARG A 110 3.41 -45.34 -26.78
CA ARG A 110 3.61 -46.78 -27.01
C ARG A 110 2.41 -47.42 -27.70
N ASP A 111 2.60 -47.71 -28.98
CA ASP A 111 1.56 -48.31 -29.81
C ASP A 111 1.28 -49.79 -29.44
N ASP A 112 2.17 -50.45 -28.70
CA ASP A 112 1.99 -51.83 -28.20
C ASP A 112 1.05 -51.90 -26.99
N VAL A 113 0.86 -50.81 -26.24
CA VAL A 113 0.02 -50.76 -25.05
C VAL A 113 -1.40 -50.30 -25.42
N LEU A 114 -2.38 -51.19 -25.27
CA LEU A 114 -3.78 -50.88 -25.53
C LEU A 114 -4.40 -50.03 -24.40
N CYS A 115 -4.97 -48.88 -24.74
CA CYS A 115 -5.71 -47.99 -23.85
C CYS A 115 -7.10 -48.54 -23.50
N ASN A 116 -7.16 -49.63 -22.73
CA ASN A 116 -8.40 -50.30 -22.34
C ASN A 116 -8.62 -50.35 -20.81
N PHE A 117 -7.75 -49.69 -20.04
CA PHE A 117 -7.73 -49.75 -18.57
C PHE A 117 -7.70 -51.19 -18.01
N ARG A 118 -6.99 -52.10 -18.69
CA ARG A 118 -6.74 -53.48 -18.25
C ARG A 118 -5.26 -53.83 -18.43
N GLY A 119 -4.79 -54.85 -17.71
CA GLY A 119 -3.40 -55.33 -17.79
C GLY A 119 -2.39 -54.22 -17.58
N GLU A 120 -1.38 -54.16 -18.44
CA GLU A 120 -0.27 -53.20 -18.37
C GLU A 120 -0.74 -51.74 -18.36
N HIS A 121 -1.73 -51.36 -19.16
CA HIS A 121 -2.23 -49.98 -19.18
C HIS A 121 -2.82 -49.55 -17.84
N LEU A 122 -3.54 -50.45 -17.14
CA LEU A 122 -4.06 -50.15 -15.81
C LEU A 122 -2.94 -49.95 -14.80
N GLU A 123 -1.90 -50.80 -14.84
CA GLU A 123 -0.74 -50.71 -13.95
C GLU A 123 0.00 -49.39 -14.15
N ILE A 124 0.25 -48.98 -15.40
CA ILE A 124 0.87 -47.69 -15.74
C ILE A 124 0.00 -46.53 -15.23
N CYS A 125 -1.32 -46.58 -15.43
CA CYS A 125 -2.25 -45.56 -14.93
C CYS A 125 -2.24 -45.45 -13.39
N MET A 126 -2.13 -46.58 -12.68
CA MET A 126 -2.03 -46.58 -11.22
C MET A 126 -0.73 -45.94 -10.73
N VAL A 127 0.39 -46.22 -11.40
CA VAL A 127 1.68 -45.55 -11.13
C VAL A 127 1.56 -44.04 -11.37
N ALA A 128 0.98 -43.63 -12.50
CA ALA A 128 0.71 -42.22 -12.81
C ALA A 128 -0.12 -41.53 -11.72
N PHE A 129 -1.19 -42.17 -11.24
CA PHE A 129 -2.04 -41.63 -10.18
C PHE A 129 -1.28 -41.43 -8.86
N VAL A 130 -0.40 -42.36 -8.49
CA VAL A 130 0.47 -42.24 -7.30
C VAL A 130 1.44 -41.09 -7.47
N LEU A 131 2.11 -40.97 -8.62
CA LEU A 131 3.04 -39.87 -8.91
C LEU A 131 2.34 -38.50 -8.93
N CYS A 132 1.08 -38.45 -9.40
CA CYS A 132 0.27 -37.23 -9.45
C CYS A 132 -0.04 -36.65 -8.06
N GLN A 133 0.06 -37.43 -6.98
CA GLN A 133 -0.12 -36.92 -5.63
C GLN A 133 0.91 -35.84 -5.26
N VAL A 134 2.12 -35.88 -5.83
CA VAL A 134 3.17 -34.90 -5.57
C VAL A 134 2.79 -33.49 -6.06
N PRO A 135 2.45 -33.26 -7.35
CA PRO A 135 2.02 -31.94 -7.80
C PRO A 135 0.69 -31.49 -7.18
N ILE A 136 -0.24 -32.42 -6.86
CA ILE A 136 -1.48 -32.09 -6.13
C ILE A 136 -1.17 -31.57 -4.72
N ALA A 137 -0.29 -32.24 -3.98
CA ALA A 137 0.14 -31.81 -2.65
C ALA A 137 0.87 -30.46 -2.70
N PHE A 138 1.71 -30.23 -3.72
CA PHE A 138 2.37 -28.94 -3.94
C PHE A 138 1.35 -27.82 -4.20
N PHE A 139 0.36 -28.05 -5.07
CA PHE A 139 -0.72 -27.11 -5.34
C PHE A 139 -1.52 -26.78 -4.08
N ALA A 140 -1.97 -27.81 -3.34
CA ALA A 140 -2.71 -27.65 -2.09
C ALA A 140 -1.90 -26.88 -1.04
N THR A 141 -0.59 -27.13 -0.96
CA THR A 141 0.32 -26.41 -0.08
C THR A 141 0.42 -24.93 -0.47
N CYS A 142 0.54 -24.59 -1.75
CA CYS A 142 0.56 -23.20 -2.22
C CYS A 142 -0.74 -22.46 -1.89
N VAL A 143 -1.90 -23.11 -2.09
CA VAL A 143 -3.21 -22.56 -1.73
C VAL A 143 -3.30 -22.31 -0.22
N ARG A 144 -2.93 -23.29 0.60
CA ARG A 144 -2.93 -23.16 2.06
C ARG A 144 -2.00 -22.04 2.53
N ILE A 145 -0.79 -21.96 1.96
CA ILE A 145 0.19 -20.90 2.27
C ILE A 145 -0.42 -19.53 2.01
N LEU A 146 -1.02 -19.30 0.85
CA LEU A 146 -1.55 -17.99 0.47
C LEU A 146 -2.79 -17.59 1.26
N PHE A 147 -3.75 -18.49 1.41
CA PHE A 147 -5.05 -18.13 2.00
C PHE A 147 -5.09 -18.27 3.52
N VAL A 148 -4.27 -19.14 4.12
CA VAL A 148 -4.34 -19.44 5.56
C VAL A 148 -3.09 -18.96 6.31
N ASP A 149 -1.89 -19.33 5.85
CA ASP A 149 -0.67 -19.07 6.60
C ASP A 149 -0.15 -17.63 6.41
N LEU A 150 -0.23 -17.10 5.19
CA LEU A 150 0.32 -15.80 4.84
C LEU A 150 -0.30 -14.65 5.64
N PRO A 151 -1.64 -14.51 5.76
CA PRO A 151 -2.23 -13.42 6.54
C PRO A 151 -1.81 -13.49 8.02
N LYS A 152 -1.82 -14.70 8.59
CA LYS A 152 -1.47 -14.93 10.01
C LYS A 152 0.00 -14.63 10.29
N ARG A 153 0.91 -14.93 9.35
CA ARG A 153 2.35 -14.77 9.53
C ARG A 153 2.85 -13.36 9.19
N ILE A 154 2.21 -12.67 8.25
CA ILE A 154 2.45 -11.24 8.01
C ILE A 154 2.11 -10.44 9.27
N GLN A 155 0.96 -10.73 9.92
CA GLN A 155 0.58 -10.09 11.18
C GLN A 155 1.60 -10.29 12.31
N ARG A 156 2.38 -11.37 12.27
CA ARG A 156 3.47 -11.66 13.23
C ARG A 156 4.84 -11.15 12.79
N ALA A 157 4.93 -10.47 11.64
CA ALA A 157 6.18 -10.03 11.03
C ALA A 157 7.23 -11.14 10.85
N ASP A 158 6.80 -12.36 10.49
CA ASP A 158 7.70 -13.50 10.25
C ASP A 158 8.42 -13.37 8.89
N VAL A 159 9.50 -12.60 8.88
CA VAL A 159 10.31 -12.30 7.67
C VAL A 159 10.91 -13.57 7.06
N ASN A 160 11.28 -14.56 7.87
CA ASN A 160 11.86 -15.82 7.39
C ASN A 160 10.86 -16.62 6.57
N PHE A 161 9.61 -16.69 7.02
CA PHE A 161 8.54 -17.33 6.26
C PHE A 161 8.26 -16.62 4.93
N VAL A 162 8.15 -15.28 4.95
CA VAL A 162 7.92 -14.49 3.73
C VAL A 162 9.06 -14.68 2.72
N ASN A 163 10.31 -14.76 3.21
CA ASN A 163 11.47 -15.05 2.37
C ASN A 163 11.44 -16.48 1.80
N ALA A 164 11.08 -17.49 2.60
CA ALA A 164 10.95 -18.87 2.14
C ALA A 164 9.85 -19.03 1.08
N CYS A 165 8.73 -18.33 1.25
CA CYS A 165 7.60 -18.32 0.31
C CYS A 165 7.72 -17.26 -0.79
N SER A 166 8.89 -16.63 -0.95
CA SER A 166 9.07 -15.53 -1.90
C SER A 166 8.86 -15.94 -3.36
N PHE A 167 9.04 -17.22 -3.69
CA PHE A 167 8.74 -17.75 -5.03
C PHE A 167 7.26 -17.59 -5.40
N LEU A 168 6.38 -17.58 -4.38
CA LEU A 168 4.94 -17.49 -4.52
C LEU A 168 4.44 -16.05 -4.37
N ILE A 169 5.03 -15.29 -3.43
CA ILE A 169 4.52 -13.97 -3.01
C ILE A 169 5.24 -12.82 -3.71
N LEU A 170 6.57 -12.78 -3.67
CA LEU A 170 7.35 -11.57 -4.02
C LEU A 170 7.36 -11.26 -5.53
N ARG A 171 6.89 -12.19 -6.37
CA ARG A 171 6.71 -11.98 -7.81
C ARG A 171 5.54 -11.04 -8.11
N TYR A 172 4.55 -11.01 -7.22
CA TYR A 172 3.32 -10.26 -7.39
C TYR A 172 3.35 -8.96 -6.58
N ARG A 173 2.48 -8.02 -6.94
CA ARG A 173 2.25 -6.83 -6.13
C ARG A 173 1.55 -7.22 -4.83
N PRO A 174 1.81 -6.48 -3.73
CA PRO A 174 1.04 -6.67 -2.51
C PRO A 174 -0.47 -6.54 -2.76
N GLY A 175 -1.25 -7.46 -2.19
CA GLY A 175 -2.71 -7.53 -2.32
C GLY A 175 -3.24 -8.32 -3.53
N VAL A 176 -2.38 -8.78 -4.44
CA VAL A 176 -2.75 -9.62 -5.60
C VAL A 176 -1.96 -10.92 -5.66
N GLU A 177 -1.46 -11.39 -4.52
CA GLU A 177 -0.68 -12.63 -4.36
C GLU A 177 -1.48 -13.87 -4.74
N ALA A 178 -2.82 -13.84 -4.57
CA ALA A 178 -3.71 -14.93 -4.95
C ALA A 178 -3.65 -15.25 -6.46
N PHE A 179 -3.15 -14.32 -7.29
CA PHE A 179 -2.93 -14.56 -8.70
C PHE A 179 -1.92 -15.69 -8.97
N ALA A 180 -1.04 -15.99 -8.01
CA ALA A 180 -0.15 -17.15 -8.08
C ALA A 180 -0.92 -18.46 -8.23
N VAL A 181 -2.05 -18.61 -7.53
CA VAL A 181 -2.93 -19.78 -7.64
C VAL A 181 -3.59 -19.83 -9.01
N VAL A 182 -4.00 -18.68 -9.56
CA VAL A 182 -4.57 -18.60 -10.91
C VAL A 182 -3.58 -19.09 -11.96
N VAL A 183 -2.30 -18.70 -11.85
CA VAL A 183 -1.23 -19.19 -12.75
C VAL A 183 -1.00 -20.69 -12.59
N LEU A 184 -1.06 -21.21 -11.36
CA LEU A 184 -0.97 -22.65 -11.10
C LEU A 184 -2.14 -23.43 -11.70
N ILE A 185 -3.38 -22.94 -11.52
CA ILE A 185 -4.58 -23.54 -12.11
C ILE A 185 -4.46 -23.54 -13.64
N ARG A 186 -4.01 -22.44 -14.25
CA ARG A 186 -3.74 -22.38 -15.70
C ARG A 186 -2.78 -23.47 -16.12
N ASN A 187 -1.66 -23.65 -15.43
CA ASN A 187 -0.66 -24.67 -15.75
C ASN A 187 -1.26 -26.07 -15.72
N VAL A 188 -2.08 -26.38 -14.71
CA VAL A 188 -2.79 -27.67 -14.60
C VAL A 188 -3.81 -27.84 -15.74
N LEU A 189 -4.59 -26.80 -16.07
CA LEU A 189 -5.56 -26.86 -17.17
C LEU A 189 -4.89 -27.05 -18.53
N VAL A 190 -3.74 -26.40 -18.75
CA VAL A 190 -2.93 -26.58 -19.96
C VAL A 190 -2.51 -28.05 -20.10
N THR A 191 -2.04 -28.69 -19.02
CA THR A 191 -1.62 -30.10 -19.05
C THR A 191 -2.77 -31.09 -19.14
N LEU A 192 -3.96 -30.74 -18.63
CA LEU A 192 -5.14 -31.59 -18.74
C LEU A 192 -5.82 -31.46 -20.12
N SER A 193 -5.54 -30.39 -20.87
CA SER A 193 -6.21 -30.13 -22.15
C SER A 193 -6.09 -31.27 -23.17
N PRO A 194 -4.95 -31.98 -23.34
CA PRO A 194 -4.84 -33.07 -24.32
C PRO A 194 -5.62 -34.34 -23.93
N LEU A 195 -6.09 -34.45 -22.68
CA LEU A 195 -6.91 -35.59 -22.22
C LEU A 195 -8.34 -35.57 -22.81
N ILE A 196 -8.75 -34.44 -23.38
CA ILE A 196 -10.06 -34.31 -24.01
C ILE A 196 -10.01 -35.03 -25.36
N ALA A 197 -10.80 -36.10 -25.48
CA ALA A 197 -10.82 -36.98 -26.66
C ALA A 197 -11.09 -36.24 -27.99
N SER A 198 -11.77 -35.09 -27.95
CA SER A 198 -11.96 -34.24 -29.11
C SER A 198 -10.80 -33.25 -29.24
N GLN A 199 -10.07 -33.27 -30.37
CA GLN A 199 -8.99 -32.31 -30.66
C GLN A 199 -9.47 -30.86 -30.56
N ALA A 200 -10.66 -30.56 -31.08
CA ALA A 200 -11.23 -29.22 -31.00
C ALA A 200 -11.65 -28.86 -29.56
N GLY A 201 -12.15 -29.82 -28.77
CA GLY A 201 -12.41 -29.62 -27.34
C GLY A 201 -11.14 -29.32 -26.56
N SER A 202 -10.05 -30.06 -26.83
CA SER A 202 -8.72 -29.82 -26.27
C SER A 202 -8.22 -28.40 -26.57
N LEU A 203 -8.24 -28.00 -27.85
CA LEU A 203 -7.86 -26.66 -28.29
C LEU A 203 -8.73 -25.57 -27.65
N LEU A 204 -10.04 -25.80 -27.52
CA LEU A 204 -10.96 -24.85 -26.90
C LEU A 204 -10.63 -24.64 -25.42
N VAL A 205 -10.41 -25.72 -24.65
CA VAL A 205 -10.05 -25.63 -23.23
C VAL A 205 -8.70 -24.93 -23.05
N LEU A 206 -7.70 -25.29 -23.87
CA LEU A 206 -6.40 -24.65 -23.86
C LEU A 206 -6.50 -23.14 -24.13
N CYS A 207 -7.22 -22.75 -25.19
CA CYS A 207 -7.42 -21.33 -25.53
C CYS A 207 -8.20 -20.59 -24.45
N THR A 208 -9.25 -21.20 -23.91
CA THR A 208 -10.07 -20.60 -22.84
C THR A 208 -9.23 -20.33 -21.60
N ALA A 209 -8.39 -21.28 -21.19
CA ALA A 209 -7.48 -21.11 -20.06
C ALA A 209 -6.49 -19.96 -20.31
N LEU A 210 -5.88 -19.88 -21.49
CA LEU A 210 -4.91 -18.85 -21.84
C LEU A 210 -5.53 -17.45 -22.01
N TYR A 211 -6.70 -17.34 -22.62
CA TYR A 211 -7.44 -16.08 -22.73
C TYR A 211 -7.89 -15.57 -21.37
N SER A 212 -8.36 -16.47 -20.49
CA SER A 212 -8.77 -16.11 -19.12
C SER A 212 -7.58 -15.56 -18.32
N THR A 213 -6.41 -16.20 -18.42
CA THR A 213 -5.21 -15.67 -17.75
C THR A 213 -4.67 -14.42 -18.41
N PHE A 214 -4.70 -14.30 -19.73
CA PHE A 214 -4.32 -13.07 -20.44
C PHE A 214 -5.15 -11.87 -19.96
N GLY A 215 -6.48 -12.02 -19.93
CA GLY A 215 -7.38 -10.99 -19.43
C GLY A 215 -7.12 -10.67 -17.96
N GLY A 216 -6.87 -11.69 -17.14
CA GLY A 216 -6.51 -11.51 -15.74
C GLY A 216 -5.20 -10.72 -15.55
N VAL A 217 -4.15 -11.07 -16.29
CA VAL A 217 -2.86 -10.34 -16.25
C VAL A 217 -3.05 -8.90 -16.70
N ALA A 218 -3.82 -8.66 -17.77
CA ALA A 218 -4.08 -7.33 -18.30
C ALA A 218 -4.86 -6.46 -17.32
N PHE A 219 -5.87 -7.03 -16.65
CA PHE A 219 -6.75 -6.33 -15.72
C PHE A 219 -6.08 -6.04 -14.37
N TRP A 220 -5.56 -7.07 -13.70
CA TRP A 220 -5.00 -6.93 -12.35
C TRP A 220 -3.57 -6.40 -12.34
N MET A 221 -2.83 -6.50 -13.46
CA MET A 221 -1.39 -6.24 -13.53
C MET A 221 -0.63 -6.84 -12.34
N PRO A 222 -0.76 -8.16 -12.15
CA PRO A 222 -0.42 -8.81 -10.89
C PRO A 222 1.08 -8.76 -10.60
N TRP A 223 1.92 -8.67 -11.64
CA TRP A 223 3.37 -8.65 -11.48
C TRP A 223 3.88 -7.36 -10.82
N ARG A 224 4.89 -7.53 -9.98
CA ARG A 224 5.53 -6.43 -9.25
C ARG A 224 6.09 -5.37 -10.20
N THR A 225 6.83 -5.80 -11.23
CA THR A 225 7.37 -4.90 -12.26
C THR A 225 6.44 -4.84 -13.47
N LYS A 226 6.33 -3.64 -14.06
CA LYS A 226 5.53 -3.42 -15.27
C LYS A 226 6.11 -4.18 -16.47
N LEU A 227 7.44 -4.23 -16.58
CA LEU A 227 8.12 -4.96 -17.65
C LEU A 227 7.74 -6.44 -17.65
N ALA A 228 7.75 -7.10 -16.48
CA ALA A 228 7.33 -8.50 -16.37
C ALA A 228 5.87 -8.71 -16.81
N THR A 229 4.97 -7.77 -16.48
CA THR A 229 3.58 -7.80 -16.97
C THR A 229 3.53 -7.74 -18.50
N TYR A 230 4.29 -6.85 -19.12
CA TYR A 230 4.29 -6.71 -20.59
C TYR A 230 4.91 -7.92 -21.28
N THR A 231 6.02 -8.44 -20.77
CA THR A 231 6.62 -9.67 -21.30
C THR A 231 5.65 -10.84 -21.20
N ASP A 232 4.96 -10.99 -20.06
CA ASP A 232 3.96 -12.06 -19.88
C ASP A 232 2.75 -11.92 -20.82
N LEU A 233 2.23 -10.70 -21.00
CA LEU A 233 1.18 -10.42 -21.97
C LEU A 233 1.62 -10.70 -23.41
N ALA A 234 2.85 -10.31 -23.77
CA ALA A 234 3.40 -10.55 -25.11
C ALA A 234 3.58 -12.06 -25.37
N MET A 235 4.08 -12.82 -24.39
CA MET A 235 4.20 -14.27 -24.48
C MET A 235 2.83 -14.95 -24.64
N HIS A 236 1.83 -14.55 -23.85
CA HIS A 236 0.47 -15.07 -23.98
C HIS A 236 -0.14 -14.73 -25.34
N ALA A 237 0.02 -13.49 -25.82
CA ALA A 237 -0.48 -13.08 -27.13
C ALA A 237 0.16 -13.88 -28.27
N GLY A 238 1.48 -14.11 -28.22
CA GLY A 238 2.19 -14.95 -29.19
C GLY A 238 1.70 -16.41 -29.16
N LEU A 239 1.54 -17.00 -27.98
CA LEU A 239 1.04 -18.37 -27.84
C LEU A 239 -0.41 -18.50 -28.34
N LEU A 240 -1.28 -17.55 -28.00
CA LEU A 240 -2.65 -17.50 -28.48
C LEU A 240 -2.72 -17.37 -30.00
N LEU A 241 -1.87 -16.52 -30.60
CA LEU A 241 -1.77 -16.38 -32.06
C LEU A 241 -1.41 -17.73 -32.72
N VAL A 242 -0.41 -18.43 -32.21
CA VAL A 242 0.00 -19.75 -32.74
C VAL A 242 -1.14 -20.77 -32.63
N LEU A 243 -1.84 -20.81 -31.49
CA LEU A 243 -2.96 -21.73 -31.29
C LEU A 243 -4.15 -21.40 -32.17
N ASP A 244 -4.47 -20.11 -32.35
CA ASP A 244 -5.54 -19.66 -33.23
C ASP A 244 -5.25 -19.98 -34.70
N MET A 245 -3.99 -19.85 -35.13
CA MET A 245 -3.56 -20.33 -36.45
C MET A 245 -3.67 -21.85 -36.57
N GLY A 246 -3.27 -22.60 -35.53
CA GLY A 246 -3.36 -24.06 -35.49
C GLY A 246 -4.78 -24.60 -35.63
N LYS A 247 -5.80 -23.87 -35.15
CA LYS A 247 -7.21 -24.25 -35.31
C LYS A 247 -7.65 -24.37 -36.77
N PHE A 248 -7.07 -23.57 -37.68
CA PHE A 248 -7.40 -23.63 -39.12
C PHE A 248 -6.86 -24.89 -39.80
N TYR A 249 -5.89 -25.57 -39.19
CA TYR A 249 -5.27 -26.78 -39.72
C TYR A 249 -5.77 -28.07 -39.06
N ALA A 250 -6.67 -27.98 -38.08
CA ALA A 250 -7.23 -29.17 -37.45
C ALA A 250 -8.16 -29.90 -38.46
N PRO A 251 -7.91 -31.19 -38.75
CA PRO A 251 -8.68 -31.92 -39.75
C PRO A 251 -10.16 -31.99 -39.36
N THR A 252 -11.03 -31.56 -40.28
CA THR A 252 -12.49 -31.60 -40.11
C THR A 252 -12.97 -33.03 -40.30
N VAL A 253 -13.19 -33.76 -39.21
CA VAL A 253 -14.10 -34.93 -39.22
C VAL A 253 -15.50 -34.41 -39.60
N GLU A 254 -16.39 -35.22 -40.16
CA GLU A 254 -17.63 -34.81 -40.86
C GLU A 254 -18.61 -33.90 -40.05
N ASP A 255 -18.48 -33.79 -38.72
CA ASP A 255 -19.20 -32.82 -37.85
C ASP A 255 -18.37 -31.57 -37.44
N GLY A 256 -17.19 -31.40 -38.04
CA GLY A 256 -16.16 -30.44 -37.63
C GLY A 256 -16.52 -28.98 -37.91
N TYR A 257 -17.39 -28.70 -38.87
CA TYR A 257 -17.76 -27.33 -39.23
C TYR A 257 -18.48 -26.59 -38.10
N THR A 258 -19.42 -27.25 -37.41
CA THR A 258 -20.17 -26.63 -36.29
C THR A 258 -19.22 -26.31 -35.13
N LEU A 259 -18.35 -27.25 -34.78
CA LEU A 259 -17.40 -27.08 -33.69
C LEU A 259 -16.30 -26.06 -34.01
N MET A 260 -15.78 -26.07 -35.24
CA MET A 260 -14.84 -25.06 -35.73
C MET A 260 -15.47 -23.67 -35.70
N THR A 261 -16.74 -23.54 -36.11
CA THR A 261 -17.48 -22.27 -36.06
C THR A 261 -17.65 -21.79 -34.62
N ILE A 262 -18.05 -22.67 -33.69
CA ILE A 262 -18.16 -22.34 -32.26
C ILE A 262 -16.80 -21.91 -31.70
N CYS A 263 -15.73 -22.64 -31.97
CA CYS A 263 -14.38 -22.30 -31.52
C CYS A 263 -13.91 -20.96 -32.09
N PHE A 264 -14.18 -20.68 -33.36
CA PHE A 264 -13.84 -19.42 -34.00
C PHE A 264 -14.61 -18.24 -33.37
N VAL A 265 -15.94 -18.36 -33.25
CA VAL A 265 -16.79 -17.32 -32.63
C VAL A 265 -16.38 -17.08 -31.19
N ALA A 266 -16.16 -18.13 -30.40
CA ALA A 266 -15.67 -18.01 -29.03
C ALA A 266 -14.31 -17.29 -28.98
N SER A 267 -13.38 -17.62 -29.89
CA SER A 267 -12.08 -16.97 -29.95
C SER A 267 -12.19 -15.50 -30.33
N CYS A 268 -13.06 -15.13 -31.27
CA CYS A 268 -13.34 -13.74 -31.61
C CYS A 268 -13.94 -12.96 -30.43
N ILE A 269 -14.89 -13.54 -29.69
CA ILE A 269 -15.47 -12.93 -28.49
C ILE A 269 -14.38 -12.69 -27.43
N MET A 270 -13.54 -13.70 -27.18
CA MET A 270 -12.45 -13.59 -26.21
C MET A 270 -11.39 -12.57 -26.64
N LEU A 271 -11.09 -12.48 -27.93
CA LEU A 271 -10.16 -11.48 -28.48
C LEU A 271 -10.72 -10.06 -28.35
N VAL A 272 -11.98 -9.83 -28.72
CA VAL A 272 -12.65 -8.53 -28.55
C VAL A 272 -12.67 -8.15 -27.07
N TRP A 273 -13.03 -9.07 -26.20
CA TRP A 273 -13.02 -8.83 -24.76
C TRP A 273 -11.62 -8.51 -24.24
N GLY A 274 -10.60 -9.26 -24.68
CA GLY A 274 -9.19 -8.99 -24.36
C GLY A 274 -8.75 -7.59 -24.80
N VAL A 275 -9.09 -7.17 -26.01
CA VAL A 275 -8.82 -5.81 -26.51
C VAL A 275 -9.54 -4.77 -25.66
N LEU A 276 -10.82 -4.95 -25.32
CA LEU A 276 -11.56 -4.03 -24.46
C LEU A 276 -10.94 -3.90 -23.06
N VAL A 277 -10.48 -5.01 -22.47
CA VAL A 277 -9.75 -4.99 -21.19
C VAL A 277 -8.44 -4.23 -21.33
N VAL A 278 -7.66 -4.46 -22.38
CA VAL A 278 -6.39 -3.76 -22.62
C VAL A 278 -6.62 -2.27 -22.85
N VAL A 279 -7.60 -1.89 -23.68
CA VAL A 279 -7.93 -0.48 -23.96
C VAL A 279 -8.47 0.21 -22.71
N SER A 280 -9.36 -0.42 -21.95
CA SER A 280 -9.87 0.17 -20.70
C SER A 280 -8.78 0.31 -19.63
N ALA A 281 -7.87 -0.66 -19.52
CA ALA A 281 -6.71 -0.56 -18.64
C ALA A 281 -5.74 0.54 -19.10
N ALA A 282 -5.51 0.67 -20.41
CA ALA A 282 -4.70 1.73 -21.01
C ALA A 282 -5.34 3.11 -20.81
N GLN A 283 -6.64 3.25 -21.05
CA GLN A 283 -7.39 4.49 -20.83
C GLN A 283 -7.38 4.89 -19.36
N ARG A 284 -7.68 3.96 -18.43
CA ARG A 284 -7.58 4.22 -16.99
C ARG A 284 -6.17 4.64 -16.57
N ARG A 285 -5.15 4.18 -17.31
CA ARG A 285 -3.74 4.51 -17.05
C ARG A 285 -3.35 5.86 -17.63
N CYS A 286 -3.80 6.18 -18.82
CA CYS A 286 -3.63 7.50 -19.43
C CYS A 286 -4.47 8.56 -18.70
N SER A 287 -5.60 8.18 -18.10
CA SER A 287 -6.44 9.04 -17.29
C SER A 287 -5.98 9.13 -15.83
N LYS A 288 -4.82 8.57 -15.45
CA LYS A 288 -4.25 8.77 -14.12
C LYS A 288 -3.72 10.19 -14.00
N GLN A 289 -4.64 11.13 -13.85
CA GLN A 289 -4.37 12.26 -12.98
C GLN A 289 -4.03 11.67 -11.60
N ARG A 290 -2.90 12.09 -11.02
CA ARG A 290 -2.59 11.75 -9.64
C ARG A 290 -3.78 12.22 -8.80
N ARG A 291 -4.28 11.34 -7.93
CA ARG A 291 -5.54 11.59 -7.21
C ARG A 291 -5.39 12.75 -6.23
N PHE A 292 -4.17 12.93 -5.73
CA PHE A 292 -3.81 13.92 -4.75
C PHE A 292 -2.65 14.74 -5.29
N ARG A 293 -2.80 16.05 -5.16
CA ARG A 293 -1.71 16.96 -5.50
C ARG A 293 -0.67 17.00 -4.39
N PHE A 294 -1.15 17.00 -3.15
CA PHE A 294 -0.28 17.00 -1.98
C PHE A 294 -0.56 15.79 -1.09
N ALA A 295 0.50 15.19 -0.54
CA ALA A 295 0.40 14.35 0.65
C ALA A 295 1.18 15.00 1.79
N LEU A 296 0.61 15.05 2.99
CA LEU A 296 1.26 15.63 4.16
C LEU A 296 1.79 14.52 5.06
N SER A 297 3.12 14.40 5.11
CA SER A 297 3.85 13.54 6.04
C SER A 297 4.14 14.34 7.31
N HIS A 298 3.80 13.82 8.49
CA HIS A 298 4.00 14.52 9.76
C HIS A 298 4.09 13.56 10.93
N HIS A 299 4.69 14.02 12.02
CA HIS A 299 4.64 13.34 13.32
C HIS A 299 3.35 13.71 14.05
N THR A 300 2.50 12.72 14.36
CA THR A 300 1.16 12.95 14.90
C THR A 300 1.09 13.86 16.14
N PRO A 301 1.93 13.70 17.17
CA PRO A 301 1.86 14.51 18.39
C PRO A 301 2.33 15.96 18.21
N GLU A 302 3.25 16.24 17.30
CA GLU A 302 3.88 17.57 17.20
C GLU A 302 3.31 18.44 16.08
N ALA A 303 2.76 17.82 15.02
CA ALA A 303 2.39 18.51 13.79
C ALA A 303 1.09 17.98 13.16
N GLY A 304 0.29 17.20 13.90
CA GLY A 304 -0.93 16.57 13.38
C GLY A 304 -2.02 17.58 13.02
N THR A 305 -2.18 18.61 13.84
CA THR A 305 -3.17 19.66 13.71
C THR A 305 -2.71 20.71 12.74
N LEU A 306 -1.41 21.04 12.72
CA LEU A 306 -0.83 21.85 11.66
C LEU A 306 -1.01 21.19 10.27
N ALA A 307 -0.77 19.89 10.14
CA ALA A 307 -1.01 19.18 8.90
C ALA A 307 -2.50 19.23 8.48
N ARG A 308 -3.43 19.08 9.44
CA ARG A 308 -4.88 19.22 9.15
C ARG A 308 -5.26 20.64 8.75
N LEU A 309 -4.71 21.65 9.42
CA LEU A 309 -4.92 23.06 9.06
C LEU A 309 -4.41 23.35 7.65
N LEU A 310 -3.21 22.88 7.31
CA LEU A 310 -2.65 22.99 5.95
C LEU A 310 -3.55 22.31 4.91
N LYS A 311 -4.09 21.12 5.21
CA LYS A 311 -5.07 20.45 4.34
C LYS A 311 -6.33 21.27 4.15
N LEU A 312 -6.90 21.83 5.22
CA LEU A 312 -8.08 22.69 5.15
C LEU A 312 -7.81 23.91 4.26
N GLU A 313 -6.67 24.57 4.42
CA GLU A 313 -6.30 25.75 3.63
C GLU A 313 -6.03 25.43 2.15
N LEU A 314 -5.30 24.35 1.87
CA LEU A 314 -5.05 23.88 0.50
C LEU A 314 -6.35 23.51 -0.22
N GLN A 315 -7.29 22.89 0.49
CA GLN A 315 -8.61 22.54 -0.03
C GLN A 315 -9.48 23.78 -0.24
N GLN A 316 -9.52 24.69 0.72
CA GLN A 316 -10.38 25.87 0.68
C GLN A 316 -9.96 26.88 -0.39
N ARG A 317 -8.66 27.15 -0.54
CA ARG A 317 -8.18 28.21 -1.45
C ARG A 317 -8.06 27.77 -2.90
N HIS A 318 -7.70 26.51 -3.13
CA HIS A 318 -7.32 26.04 -4.46
C HIS A 318 -8.08 24.77 -4.91
N ASN A 319 -9.01 24.26 -4.11
CA ASN A 319 -9.73 23.01 -4.38
C ASN A 319 -8.78 21.84 -4.66
N LEU A 320 -7.61 21.85 -4.01
CA LEU A 320 -6.58 20.84 -4.23
C LEU A 320 -6.84 19.64 -3.33
N ARG A 321 -6.78 18.46 -3.92
CA ARG A 321 -6.92 17.20 -3.17
C ARG A 321 -5.64 16.94 -2.40
N THR A 322 -5.74 17.06 -1.08
CA THR A 322 -4.64 16.80 -0.14
C THR A 322 -4.91 15.55 0.66
N PHE A 323 -3.93 14.65 0.70
CA PHE A 323 -3.93 13.41 1.45
C PHE A 323 -3.15 13.59 2.77
N ILE A 324 -3.65 13.00 3.87
CA ILE A 324 -2.96 12.95 5.16
C ILE A 324 -2.89 11.49 5.57
N GLY A 325 -1.69 10.96 5.80
CA GLY A 325 -1.50 9.55 6.14
C GLY A 325 -2.18 9.11 7.42
N SER A 326 -2.15 9.97 8.46
CA SER A 326 -2.66 9.65 9.79
C SER A 326 -4.18 9.48 9.87
N ASP A 327 -4.94 9.95 8.88
CA ASP A 327 -6.40 9.85 8.87
C ASP A 327 -6.91 8.46 8.40
N ASP A 328 -6.15 7.72 7.57
CA ASP A 328 -6.57 6.46 6.90
C ASP A 328 -5.54 5.31 7.08
N LEU A 329 -4.85 5.26 8.21
CA LEU A 329 -3.63 4.46 8.44
C LEU A 329 -3.89 2.96 8.78
N ALA A 330 -4.90 2.33 8.17
CA ALA A 330 -5.20 0.91 8.42
C ALA A 330 -4.22 -0.06 7.73
N ASP A 331 -3.63 0.34 6.59
CA ASP A 331 -2.62 -0.44 5.86
C ASP A 331 -1.49 0.46 5.33
N LEU A 332 -0.31 0.32 5.94
CA LEU A 332 0.93 1.00 5.54
C LEU A 332 1.34 0.70 4.10
N THR A 333 0.99 -0.48 3.57
CA THR A 333 1.30 -0.87 2.20
C THR A 333 0.49 -0.05 1.21
N GLN A 334 -0.81 0.12 1.48
CA GLN A 334 -1.69 0.98 0.70
C GLN A 334 -1.22 2.43 0.80
N HIS A 335 -0.81 2.86 1.98
CA HIS A 335 -0.28 4.20 2.23
C HIS A 335 0.96 4.52 1.39
N PHE A 336 2.01 3.68 1.45
CA PHE A 336 3.19 3.85 0.60
C PHE A 336 2.85 3.74 -0.89
N THR A 337 1.92 2.87 -1.27
CA THR A 337 1.46 2.76 -2.66
C THR A 337 0.76 4.03 -3.14
N CYS A 338 -0.02 4.68 -2.27
CA CYS A 338 -0.67 5.96 -2.53
C CYS A 338 0.38 7.04 -2.80
N ILE A 339 1.37 7.18 -1.92
CA ILE A 339 2.48 8.14 -2.11
C ILE A 339 3.21 7.86 -3.42
N ALA A 340 3.56 6.59 -3.67
CA ALA A 340 4.32 6.20 -4.86
C ALA A 340 3.59 6.43 -6.20
N ARG A 341 2.25 6.50 -6.22
CA ARG A 341 1.47 6.44 -7.47
C ARG A 341 0.47 7.57 -7.66
N ASP A 342 -0.10 8.05 -6.56
CA ASP A 342 -1.31 8.86 -6.57
C ASP A 342 -1.07 10.27 -6.01
N VAL A 343 0.16 10.61 -5.62
CA VAL A 343 0.56 11.89 -5.02
C VAL A 343 1.55 12.62 -5.94
N ASP A 344 1.33 13.90 -6.26
CA ASP A 344 2.28 14.72 -7.04
C ASP A 344 3.48 15.16 -6.19
N THR A 345 3.20 15.78 -5.05
CA THR A 345 4.20 16.35 -4.13
C THR A 345 3.95 15.86 -2.70
N LEU A 346 4.99 15.34 -2.04
CA LEU A 346 5.00 14.99 -0.62
C LEU A 346 5.52 16.19 0.18
N VAL A 347 4.65 16.79 0.98
CA VAL A 347 5.01 17.86 1.92
C VAL A 347 5.35 17.22 3.26
N VAL A 348 6.60 17.37 3.69
CA VAL A 348 7.14 16.84 4.93
C VAL A 348 7.06 17.92 6.00
N VAL A 349 6.08 17.83 6.91
CA VAL A 349 5.96 18.72 8.07
C VAL A 349 6.83 18.17 9.19
N ALA A 350 8.07 18.65 9.24
CA ALA A 350 9.11 18.08 10.08
C ALA A 350 9.25 18.83 11.40
N GLY A 351 8.82 18.18 12.49
CA GLY A 351 9.10 18.55 13.89
C GLY A 351 10.31 17.81 14.46
N ARG A 352 10.60 18.02 15.75
CA ARG A 352 11.79 17.49 16.45
C ARG A 352 11.92 15.98 16.27
N ASP A 353 10.81 15.25 16.39
CA ASP A 353 10.80 13.79 16.40
C ASP A 353 10.41 13.17 15.05
N PHE A 354 10.28 13.98 13.99
CA PHE A 354 9.85 13.49 12.67
C PHE A 354 10.74 12.35 12.14
N LEU A 355 12.06 12.49 12.23
CA LEU A 355 13.00 11.50 11.71
C LEU A 355 13.10 10.25 12.61
N LEU A 356 12.65 10.35 13.85
CA LEU A 356 12.58 9.22 14.78
C LEU A 356 11.36 8.32 14.48
N GLN A 357 10.41 8.80 13.68
CA GLN A 357 9.28 8.02 13.23
C GLN A 357 9.60 7.25 11.94
N ARG A 358 9.81 5.94 12.10
CA ARG A 358 10.07 5.01 10.99
C ARG A 358 9.08 5.12 9.83
N TRP A 359 7.80 5.35 10.10
CA TRP A 359 6.78 5.43 9.04
C TRP A 359 6.95 6.69 8.22
N CYS A 360 7.17 7.83 8.87
CA CYS A 360 7.45 9.11 8.22
C CYS A 360 8.69 9.00 7.32
N VAL A 361 9.76 8.38 7.80
CA VAL A 361 10.95 8.16 6.97
C VAL A 361 10.67 7.18 5.83
N GLY A 362 9.86 6.14 6.05
CA GLY A 362 9.40 5.22 5.00
C GLY A 362 8.63 5.92 3.88
N GLU A 363 7.84 6.96 4.20
CA GLU A 363 7.14 7.80 3.23
C GLU A 363 8.13 8.59 2.36
N VAL A 364 9.13 9.20 2.98
CA VAL A 364 10.18 9.96 2.27
C VAL A 364 11.01 9.04 1.37
N VAL A 365 11.39 7.84 1.86
CA VAL A 365 12.09 6.84 1.02
C VAL A 365 11.23 6.45 -0.17
N THR A 366 9.94 6.22 0.05
CA THR A 366 8.99 5.84 -0.99
C THR A 366 8.86 6.95 -2.04
N ALA A 367 8.75 8.21 -1.61
CA ALA A 367 8.69 9.36 -2.50
C ALA A 367 9.96 9.50 -3.34
N LYS A 368 11.15 9.43 -2.72
CA LYS A 368 12.44 9.46 -3.41
C LYS A 368 12.55 8.34 -4.45
N ALA A 369 12.21 7.11 -4.07
CA ALA A 369 12.30 5.94 -4.94
C ALA A 369 11.38 6.00 -6.18
N HIS A 370 10.31 6.80 -6.11
CA HIS A 370 9.33 6.96 -7.18
C HIS A 370 9.37 8.34 -7.84
N SER A 371 10.40 9.16 -7.56
CA SER A 371 10.53 10.52 -8.11
C SER A 371 9.29 11.38 -7.86
N VAL A 372 8.66 11.20 -6.70
CA VAL A 372 7.64 12.13 -6.18
C VAL A 372 8.38 13.35 -5.66
N GLU A 373 7.92 14.54 -6.02
CA GLU A 373 8.52 15.78 -5.52
C GLU A 373 8.38 15.81 -4.01
N VAL A 374 9.44 16.17 -3.28
CA VAL A 374 9.40 16.29 -1.83
C VAL A 374 9.69 17.73 -1.49
N VAL A 375 8.94 18.25 -0.53
CA VAL A 375 9.08 19.62 -0.03
C VAL A 375 9.14 19.56 1.49
N LEU A 376 10.14 20.18 2.09
CA LEU A 376 10.37 20.13 3.53
C LEU A 376 9.85 21.39 4.22
N LEU A 377 8.85 21.23 5.07
CA LEU A 377 8.30 22.28 5.93
C LEU A 377 8.84 22.10 7.35
N SER A 378 9.88 22.85 7.69
CA SER A 378 10.55 22.75 8.98
C SER A 378 9.80 23.60 10.02
N ILE A 379 9.33 22.98 11.10
CA ILE A 379 8.78 23.71 12.25
C ILE A 379 9.87 23.94 13.31
N PRO A 380 9.64 24.82 14.32
CA PRO A 380 10.67 25.13 15.31
C PRO A 380 11.16 23.89 16.05
N GLY A 381 12.48 23.75 16.18
CA GLY A 381 13.11 22.61 16.85
C GLY A 381 13.44 21.42 15.95
N PHE A 382 13.06 21.43 14.67
CA PHE A 382 13.55 20.44 13.72
C PHE A 382 15.04 20.66 13.40
N VAL A 383 15.81 19.58 13.46
CA VAL A 383 17.23 19.57 13.15
C VAL A 383 17.47 18.59 12.00
N MET A 384 18.15 19.05 10.95
CA MET A 384 18.55 18.20 9.83
C MET A 384 19.53 17.12 10.34
N PRO A 385 19.38 15.85 9.95
CA PRO A 385 20.19 14.78 10.50
C PRO A 385 21.64 14.95 10.05
N ASP A 386 22.57 14.83 10.99
CA ASP A 386 23.99 14.78 10.67
C ASP A 386 24.41 13.38 10.21
N ARG A 387 25.67 13.27 9.78
CA ARG A 387 26.20 12.00 9.27
C ARG A 387 26.19 10.89 10.34
N GLN A 388 26.44 11.25 11.60
CA GLN A 388 26.47 10.29 12.70
C GLN A 388 25.08 9.70 12.97
N PHE A 389 24.04 10.54 12.96
CA PHE A 389 22.65 10.11 13.07
C PHE A 389 22.26 9.17 11.92
N ILE A 390 22.67 9.49 10.68
CA ILE A 390 22.38 8.67 9.50
C ILE A 390 23.07 7.29 9.61
N GLU A 391 24.36 7.27 9.92
CA GLU A 391 25.12 6.01 10.06
C GLU A 391 24.59 5.13 11.21
N ALA A 392 24.14 5.75 12.31
CA ALA A 392 23.59 5.07 13.49
C ALA A 392 22.05 5.02 13.54
N TYR A 393 21.35 5.22 12.42
CA TYR A 393 19.88 5.36 12.41
C TYR A 393 19.13 4.17 13.02
N GLU A 394 19.62 2.95 12.81
CA GLU A 394 19.04 1.73 13.40
C GLU A 394 19.06 1.74 14.94
N THR A 395 20.02 2.44 15.54
CA THR A 395 20.13 2.59 17.00
C THR A 395 19.12 3.60 17.55
N PHE A 396 18.84 4.68 16.80
CA PHE A 396 17.91 5.72 17.22
C PHE A 396 16.44 5.33 17.00
N VAL A 397 16.15 4.57 15.94
CA VAL A 397 14.79 4.23 15.55
C VAL A 397 14.55 2.72 15.72
N PRO A 398 13.97 2.31 16.87
CA PRO A 398 13.75 0.91 17.15
C PRO A 398 12.80 0.31 16.11
N ARG A 399 13.01 -0.98 15.79
CA ARG A 399 12.17 -1.74 14.85
C ARG A 399 12.10 -1.13 13.45
N VAL A 400 13.11 -0.38 13.01
CA VAL A 400 13.23 0.10 11.61
C VAL A 400 13.19 -1.05 10.60
N LYS A 401 13.64 -2.25 11.00
CA LYS A 401 13.61 -3.48 10.19
C LYS A 401 12.21 -3.88 9.71
N GLU A 402 11.14 -3.39 10.34
CA GLU A 402 9.76 -3.64 9.90
C GLU A 402 9.47 -3.01 8.53
N LEU A 403 10.19 -1.95 8.16
CA LEU A 403 10.10 -1.35 6.83
C LEU A 403 10.58 -2.29 5.72
N ALA A 404 11.37 -3.33 6.05
CA ALA A 404 11.80 -4.33 5.08
C ALA A 404 10.63 -5.12 4.48
N VAL A 405 9.50 -5.24 5.20
CA VAL A 405 8.26 -5.85 4.69
C VAL A 405 7.72 -5.07 3.48
N HIS A 406 7.96 -3.77 3.45
CA HIS A 406 7.60 -2.87 2.35
C HIS A 406 8.75 -2.70 1.33
N ALA A 407 9.76 -3.56 1.40
CA ALA A 407 10.98 -3.52 0.59
C ALA A 407 11.76 -2.20 0.69
N ILE A 408 11.77 -1.63 1.90
CA ILE A 408 12.62 -0.49 2.26
C ILE A 408 13.76 -1.02 3.14
N ALA A 409 14.96 -1.09 2.58
CA ALA A 409 16.17 -1.52 3.26
C ALA A 409 16.82 -0.35 4.02
N LEU A 410 17.60 -0.66 5.06
CA LEU A 410 18.31 0.35 5.87
C LEU A 410 19.21 1.27 5.02
N GLY A 411 19.95 0.72 4.05
CA GLY A 411 20.78 1.53 3.16
C GLY A 411 19.97 2.56 2.36
N GLN A 412 18.76 2.20 1.91
CA GLN A 412 17.87 3.15 1.21
C GLN A 412 17.39 4.26 2.13
N ILE A 413 17.19 3.97 3.42
CA ILE A 413 16.87 4.98 4.44
C ILE A 413 18.04 5.95 4.59
N GLN A 414 19.25 5.45 4.79
CA GLN A 414 20.45 6.26 4.98
C GLN A 414 20.74 7.16 3.77
N ASP A 415 20.65 6.61 2.56
CA ASP A 415 20.77 7.35 1.30
C ASP A 415 19.68 8.43 1.17
N THR A 416 18.47 8.15 1.66
CA THR A 416 17.35 9.09 1.61
C THR A 416 17.53 10.23 2.62
N LEU A 417 17.98 9.95 3.84
CA LEU A 417 18.27 10.97 4.84
C LEU A 417 19.40 11.90 4.38
N THR A 418 20.43 11.35 3.73
CA THR A 418 21.49 12.17 3.12
C THR A 418 20.92 13.09 2.04
N TRP A 419 20.06 12.54 1.17
CA TRP A 419 19.39 13.30 0.10
C TRP A 419 18.40 14.34 0.63
N LEU A 420 17.75 14.11 1.77
CA LEU A 420 16.76 15.03 2.34
C LEU A 420 17.35 16.42 2.61
N SER A 421 18.66 16.51 2.88
CA SER A 421 19.37 17.80 3.02
C SER A 421 19.43 18.64 1.74
N SER A 422 19.21 18.02 0.58
CA SER A 422 19.18 18.70 -0.73
C SER A 422 17.77 19.08 -1.18
N VAL A 423 16.73 18.70 -0.41
CA VAL A 423 15.33 18.99 -0.72
C VAL A 423 15.00 20.45 -0.40
N GLU A 424 14.10 21.04 -1.17
CA GLU A 424 13.64 22.41 -0.95
C GLU A 424 12.99 22.54 0.43
N ARG A 425 13.39 23.59 1.18
CA ARG A 425 13.03 23.79 2.57
C ARG A 425 12.35 25.14 2.77
N PHE A 426 11.26 25.14 3.53
CA PHE A 426 10.59 26.33 4.04
C PHE A 426 10.50 26.25 5.56
N ASP A 427 11.04 27.28 6.23
CA ASP A 427 11.06 27.37 7.69
C ASP A 427 9.81 28.10 8.18
N MET A 428 8.97 27.39 8.94
CA MET A 428 7.84 27.96 9.67
C MET A 428 8.26 28.33 11.08
N ASN A 429 8.27 29.64 11.38
CA ASN A 429 8.59 30.15 12.70
C ASN A 429 7.36 30.24 13.61
N ASP A 430 6.18 30.42 13.04
CA ASP A 430 4.90 30.56 13.74
C ASP A 430 3.73 29.98 12.92
N CYS A 431 2.52 30.06 13.48
CA CYS A 431 1.27 29.66 12.82
C CYS A 431 0.35 30.86 12.58
N ASP A 432 0.90 32.06 12.32
CA ASP A 432 0.04 33.21 11.95
C ASP A 432 -0.64 32.90 10.59
N PRO A 433 -1.94 33.19 10.41
CA PRO A 433 -2.63 33.26 9.14
C PRO A 433 -1.84 33.88 7.98
N GLU A 434 -1.03 34.92 8.23
CA GLU A 434 -0.17 35.48 7.18
C GLU A 434 0.94 34.48 6.79
N MET A 435 1.59 33.87 7.77
CA MET A 435 2.61 32.85 7.55
C MET A 435 2.02 31.61 6.87
N LEU A 436 0.87 31.13 7.32
CA LEU A 436 0.13 30.03 6.71
C LEU A 436 -0.25 30.34 5.25
N THR A 437 -0.68 31.58 4.98
CA THR A 437 -0.96 32.07 3.63
C THR A 437 0.29 32.05 2.75
N ARG A 438 1.44 32.48 3.30
CA ARG A 438 2.73 32.43 2.59
C ARG A 438 3.17 31.00 2.33
N THR A 439 3.03 30.10 3.31
CA THR A 439 3.33 28.67 3.17
C THR A 439 2.49 28.03 2.05
N VAL A 440 1.17 28.22 2.08
CA VAL A 440 0.27 27.68 1.05
C VAL A 440 0.56 28.31 -0.31
N GLY A 441 0.81 29.62 -0.34
CA GLY A 441 1.19 30.34 -1.55
C GLY A 441 2.47 29.77 -2.17
N TRP A 442 3.48 29.51 -1.35
CA TRP A 442 4.76 28.91 -1.76
C TRP A 442 4.58 27.48 -2.29
N LEU A 443 3.87 26.62 -1.54
CA LEU A 443 3.53 25.25 -1.96
C LEU A 443 2.81 25.19 -3.30
N VAL A 444 1.95 26.16 -3.59
CA VAL A 444 1.22 26.23 -4.86
C VAL A 444 2.04 26.90 -5.96
N SER A 445 2.86 27.90 -5.65
CA SER A 445 3.62 28.69 -6.64
C SER A 445 4.82 27.97 -7.23
N ASN A 446 5.39 26.99 -6.53
CA ASN A 446 6.42 26.12 -7.12
C ASN A 446 5.90 25.30 -8.30
N ASP A 447 4.58 25.15 -8.43
CA ASP A 447 3.99 24.70 -9.68
C ASP A 447 4.01 25.84 -10.71
N THR A 448 5.13 25.92 -11.43
CA THR A 448 5.42 26.86 -12.52
C THR A 448 4.39 26.84 -13.68
N SER A 449 3.29 26.11 -13.57
CA SER A 449 2.16 26.12 -14.50
C SER A 449 1.16 27.28 -14.26
N GLY A 450 1.65 28.52 -14.44
CA GLY A 450 0.93 29.64 -15.07
C GLY A 450 -0.55 29.94 -14.71
N THR A 451 -1.03 29.66 -13.51
CA THR A 451 -2.45 29.87 -13.17
C THR A 451 -2.64 31.18 -12.39
N LYS A 452 -3.31 32.15 -13.03
CA LYS A 452 -3.57 33.51 -12.52
C LYS A 452 -4.27 33.50 -11.15
N ARG A 453 -3.74 34.27 -10.20
CA ARG A 453 -4.33 34.58 -8.89
C ARG A 453 -5.77 35.08 -9.03
N SER A 454 -6.72 34.37 -8.43
CA SER A 454 -8.05 34.90 -8.14
C SER A 454 -8.01 35.56 -6.76
N SER A 455 -8.12 36.88 -6.73
CA SER A 455 -8.28 37.66 -5.49
C SER A 455 -9.70 37.42 -4.95
N VAL A 456 -9.84 36.49 -4.02
CA VAL A 456 -11.12 36.16 -3.37
C VAL A 456 -11.23 36.88 -2.02
N LEU A 457 -12.17 37.81 -2.00
CA LEU A 457 -12.94 38.36 -0.88
C LEU A 457 -12.19 38.85 0.38
N GLU A 458 -11.79 40.12 0.33
CA GLU A 458 -12.05 41.03 1.46
C GLU A 458 -13.37 41.76 1.19
N ALA A 459 -14.48 41.21 1.68
CA ALA A 459 -15.74 41.93 1.73
C ALA A 459 -16.37 41.76 3.10
N SER A 460 -16.39 42.84 3.89
CA SER A 460 -17.61 43.43 4.48
C SER A 460 -17.26 44.38 5.64
N ARG A 461 -17.28 45.68 5.35
CA ARG A 461 -17.24 46.76 6.37
C ARG A 461 -18.66 47.07 6.88
N SER A 462 -18.82 46.88 8.18
CA SER A 462 -19.64 47.63 9.17
C SER A 462 -21.06 48.10 8.80
N THR A 463 -22.05 47.36 9.31
CA THR A 463 -23.26 47.93 9.91
C THR A 463 -23.37 47.40 11.35
N SER A 464 -23.41 48.32 12.31
CA SER A 464 -23.38 48.05 13.76
C SER A 464 -24.71 47.46 14.24
N VAL A 465 -24.75 46.14 14.35
CA VAL A 465 -25.75 45.39 15.13
C VAL A 465 -25.01 44.84 16.34
N GLU A 466 -25.64 44.74 17.50
CA GLU A 466 -25.07 44.06 18.67
C GLU A 466 -24.65 42.63 18.27
N ARG A 467 -23.35 42.33 18.37
CA ARG A 467 -22.77 41.04 17.98
C ARG A 467 -22.22 40.35 19.22
N THR A 468 -22.58 39.08 19.40
CA THR A 468 -21.88 38.18 20.32
C THR A 468 -20.48 37.92 19.78
N THR A 469 -19.46 38.10 20.62
CA THR A 469 -18.06 37.86 20.24
C THR A 469 -17.61 36.51 20.76
N TYR A 470 -17.08 35.68 19.87
CA TYR A 470 -16.50 34.38 20.18
C TYR A 470 -14.98 34.47 20.12
N LEU A 471 -14.32 34.19 21.23
CA LEU A 471 -12.87 34.18 21.33
C LEU A 471 -12.37 32.74 21.36
N VAL A 472 -11.30 32.44 20.64
CA VAL A 472 -10.57 31.17 20.76
C VAL A 472 -9.24 31.47 21.44
N LEU A 473 -9.07 30.96 22.65
CA LEU A 473 -7.87 31.09 23.45
C LEU A 473 -7.03 29.84 23.26
N ALA A 474 -5.77 30.01 22.87
CA ALA A 474 -4.84 28.90 22.68
C ALA A 474 -3.43 29.31 23.08
N ASP A 475 -2.63 28.34 23.51
CA ASP A 475 -1.22 28.57 23.82
C ASP A 475 -0.47 29.10 22.59
N THR A 476 0.00 30.35 22.69
CA THR A 476 0.73 31.01 21.61
C THR A 476 2.21 30.64 21.57
N THR A 477 2.71 29.89 22.55
CA THR A 477 4.09 29.39 22.55
C THR A 477 4.22 28.07 21.79
N HIS A 478 3.09 27.38 21.56
CA HIS A 478 3.06 26.08 20.91
C HIS A 478 2.37 26.14 19.53
N ILE A 479 3.08 25.79 18.46
CA ILE A 479 2.58 25.90 17.08
C ILE A 479 1.34 25.03 16.83
N GLU A 480 1.28 23.86 17.48
CA GLU A 480 0.17 22.91 17.35
C GLU A 480 -1.10 23.43 18.02
N ALA A 481 -0.97 24.13 19.16
CA ALA A 481 -2.10 24.74 19.86
C ALA A 481 -2.68 25.90 19.04
N GLN A 482 -1.82 26.74 18.46
CA GLN A 482 -2.24 27.76 17.50
C GLN A 482 -2.90 27.14 16.27
N ALA A 483 -2.32 26.08 15.71
CA ALA A 483 -2.90 25.38 14.56
C ALA A 483 -4.28 24.79 14.90
N ALA A 484 -4.47 24.26 16.10
CA ALA A 484 -5.75 23.80 16.60
C ALA A 484 -6.77 24.94 16.68
N ALA A 485 -6.34 26.11 17.15
CA ALA A 485 -7.18 27.30 17.23
C ALA A 485 -7.69 27.72 15.85
N TYR A 486 -6.79 27.78 14.86
CA TYR A 486 -7.14 28.15 13.49
C TYR A 486 -7.94 27.07 12.76
N ALA A 487 -7.64 25.79 12.99
CA ALA A 487 -8.43 24.69 12.44
C ALA A 487 -9.87 24.73 12.99
N LEU A 488 -10.01 24.92 14.31
CA LEU A 488 -11.31 25.10 14.95
C LEU A 488 -12.02 26.34 14.40
N TYR A 489 -11.31 27.46 14.25
CA TYR A 489 -11.83 28.68 13.65
C TYR A 489 -12.40 28.44 12.25
N MET A 490 -11.67 27.73 11.38
CA MET A 490 -12.14 27.43 10.01
C MET A 490 -13.39 26.54 10.02
N VAL A 491 -13.39 25.49 10.85
CA VAL A 491 -14.50 24.53 10.92
C VAL A 491 -15.75 25.17 11.52
N LEU A 492 -15.61 25.89 12.63
CA LEU A 492 -16.73 26.60 13.27
C LEU A 492 -17.19 27.77 12.42
N GLY A 493 -16.28 28.54 11.81
CA GLY A 493 -16.62 29.66 10.95
C GLY A 493 -17.53 29.24 9.79
N ALA A 494 -17.22 28.12 9.13
CA ALA A 494 -18.09 27.55 8.11
C ALA A 494 -19.49 27.19 8.64
N LYS A 495 -19.56 26.58 9.83
CA LYS A 495 -20.85 26.22 10.47
C LYS A 495 -21.64 27.41 10.98
N MET A 496 -20.98 28.43 11.51
CA MET A 496 -21.63 29.66 11.95
C MET A 496 -22.23 30.42 10.77
N LEU A 497 -21.55 30.44 9.62
CA LEU A 497 -22.10 30.98 8.37
C LEU A 497 -23.32 30.18 7.90
N GLU A 498 -23.27 28.85 7.93
CA GLU A 498 -24.43 27.99 7.59
C GLU A 498 -25.64 28.27 8.50
N LEU A 499 -25.40 28.50 9.79
CA LEU A 499 -26.45 28.75 10.79
C LEU A 499 -26.89 30.22 10.88
N SER A 500 -26.39 31.11 10.01
CA SER A 500 -26.67 32.56 10.04
C SER A 500 -26.38 33.21 11.40
N PHE A 501 -25.36 32.71 12.10
CA PHE A 501 -25.02 33.20 13.43
C PHE A 501 -24.46 34.63 13.34
N LYS A 502 -25.04 35.59 14.09
CA LYS A 502 -24.67 37.02 14.04
C LYS A 502 -23.42 37.37 14.87
N GLY A 503 -22.51 36.43 15.07
CA GLY A 503 -21.33 36.61 15.91
C GLY A 503 -20.04 36.76 15.11
N SER A 504 -19.01 37.35 15.72
CA SER A 504 -17.64 37.32 15.18
C SER A 504 -16.80 36.31 15.96
N LEU A 505 -16.23 35.34 15.26
CA LEU A 505 -15.23 34.42 15.81
C LEU A 505 -13.83 35.02 15.62
N ARG A 506 -12.98 34.96 16.63
CA ARG A 506 -11.59 35.45 16.56
C ARG A 506 -10.66 34.56 17.38
N VAL A 507 -9.49 34.26 16.84
CA VAL A 507 -8.39 33.64 17.59
C VAL A 507 -7.56 34.74 18.24
N MET A 508 -7.33 34.65 19.55
CA MET A 508 -6.54 35.64 20.28
C MET A 508 -5.05 35.53 19.93
N ARG A 509 -4.38 36.67 19.71
CA ARG A 509 -2.95 36.73 19.39
C ARG A 509 -2.14 37.43 20.48
N PRO A 510 -0.83 37.16 20.62
CA PRO A 510 0.03 37.98 21.46
C PRO A 510 0.01 39.44 20.99
N GLY A 511 -0.24 40.37 21.90
CA GLY A 511 -0.27 41.80 21.58
C GLY A 511 -1.58 42.30 20.95
N ASP A 512 -2.57 41.43 20.72
CA ASP A 512 -3.95 41.90 20.69
C ASP A 512 -4.17 42.57 22.06
N GLY A 513 -4.38 43.89 22.07
CA GLY A 513 -4.45 44.72 23.28
C GLY A 513 -5.39 44.15 24.34
N ASP A 514 -5.35 44.68 25.58
CA ASP A 514 -6.15 44.22 26.71
C ASP A 514 -7.53 43.78 26.23
N ALA A 515 -7.97 42.55 26.52
CA ALA A 515 -9.25 42.04 26.02
C ALA A 515 -10.41 42.98 26.37
N ALA A 516 -10.23 43.85 27.37
CA ALA A 516 -11.06 44.99 27.69
C ALA A 516 -11.41 45.91 26.49
N ASP A 517 -10.48 46.18 25.58
CA ASP A 517 -10.71 47.00 24.39
C ASP A 517 -11.71 46.34 23.43
N PHE A 518 -11.67 45.00 23.34
CA PHE A 518 -12.62 44.23 22.53
C PHE A 518 -13.98 44.05 23.21
N VAL A 519 -14.02 44.21 24.54
CA VAL A 519 -15.20 43.92 25.36
C VAL A 519 -15.94 45.20 25.79
N SER A 520 -15.44 46.39 25.44
CA SER A 520 -16.13 47.65 25.76
C SER A 520 -17.50 47.81 25.08
N GLY A 521 -17.88 46.92 24.15
CA GLY A 521 -19.25 46.81 23.63
C GLY A 521 -20.13 45.95 24.54
N SER A 522 -21.38 46.35 24.77
CA SER A 522 -22.39 45.72 25.64
C SER A 522 -22.82 44.28 25.29
N GLY A 523 -22.05 43.55 24.49
CA GLY A 523 -22.37 42.20 24.02
C GLY A 523 -21.94 41.09 24.98
N THR A 524 -22.55 39.92 24.82
CA THR A 524 -22.12 38.68 25.46
C THR A 524 -20.83 38.17 24.82
N THR A 525 -19.84 37.79 25.64
CA THR A 525 -18.56 37.25 25.17
C THR A 525 -18.47 35.78 25.52
N GLN A 526 -18.25 34.92 24.55
CA GLN A 526 -18.02 33.49 24.77
C GLN A 526 -16.59 33.15 24.36
N ALA A 527 -15.88 32.41 25.20
CA ALA A 527 -14.49 32.02 24.95
C ALA A 527 -14.38 30.49 24.88
N LEU A 528 -13.72 30.00 23.83
CA LEU A 528 -13.31 28.61 23.65
C LEU A 528 -11.86 28.50 24.10
N LEU A 529 -11.61 27.88 25.24
CA LEU A 529 -10.27 27.66 25.75
C LEU A 529 -9.74 26.32 25.23
N LEU A 530 -8.75 26.35 24.34
CA LEU A 530 -8.07 25.14 23.90
C LEU A 530 -7.12 24.64 24.98
N CYS A 531 -7.41 23.45 25.48
CA CYS A 531 -6.68 22.81 26.55
C CYS A 531 -5.63 21.86 25.95
N THR A 532 -4.38 22.34 25.87
CA THR A 532 -3.17 21.58 25.47
C THR A 532 -2.21 21.45 26.66
N ALA A 533 -1.22 20.56 26.59
CA ALA A 533 -0.28 20.36 27.69
C ALA A 533 0.39 21.68 28.13
N GLY A 534 0.30 22.01 29.42
CA GLY A 534 0.90 23.21 30.00
C GLY A 534 0.21 24.54 29.66
N CYS A 535 -0.89 24.56 28.89
CA CYS A 535 -1.47 25.83 28.42
C CYS A 535 -1.92 26.78 29.55
N LEU A 536 -2.31 26.25 30.70
CA LEU A 536 -2.73 27.03 31.87
C LEU A 536 -1.56 27.63 32.66
N GLU A 537 -0.34 27.19 32.37
CA GLU A 537 0.91 27.75 32.91
C GLU A 537 1.48 28.84 31.98
N VAL A 538 0.80 29.14 30.88
CA VAL A 538 1.23 30.18 29.93
C VAL A 538 0.72 31.54 30.42
N PRO A 539 1.60 32.53 30.68
CA PRO A 539 1.20 33.81 31.27
C PRO A 539 0.13 34.56 30.45
N GLN A 540 0.19 34.45 29.12
CA GLN A 540 -0.81 35.06 28.22
C GLN A 540 -2.21 34.46 28.43
N ILE A 541 -2.30 33.13 28.57
CA ILE A 541 -3.58 32.44 28.81
C ILE A 541 -4.15 32.86 30.17
N ALA A 542 -3.30 32.91 31.20
CA ALA A 542 -3.72 33.35 32.54
C ALA A 542 -4.26 34.79 32.52
N SER A 543 -3.59 35.69 31.79
CA SER A 543 -4.04 37.08 31.60
C SER A 543 -5.40 37.15 30.90
N TRP A 544 -5.59 36.44 29.78
CA TRP A 544 -6.88 36.42 29.08
C TRP A 544 -8.01 35.85 29.92
N LEU A 545 -7.76 34.79 30.68
CA LEU A 545 -8.76 34.20 31.57
C LEU A 545 -9.14 35.14 32.71
N LEU A 546 -8.18 35.85 33.30
CA LEU A 546 -8.44 36.88 34.31
C LEU A 546 -9.25 38.04 33.75
N GLN A 547 -8.91 38.52 32.54
CA GLN A 547 -9.65 39.57 31.86
C GLN A 547 -11.10 39.13 31.60
N LEU A 548 -11.31 37.89 31.14
CA LEU A 548 -12.64 37.33 30.95
C LEU A 548 -13.42 37.15 32.26
N GLY A 549 -12.75 36.74 33.34
CA GLY A 549 -13.37 36.57 34.66
C GLY A 549 -13.85 37.87 35.31
N ARG A 550 -13.34 39.03 34.87
CA ARG A 550 -13.80 40.35 35.31
C ARG A 550 -15.07 40.82 34.59
N LEU A 551 -15.47 40.14 33.52
CA LEU A 551 -16.66 40.48 32.75
C LEU A 551 -17.90 39.85 33.39
N HIS A 552 -18.99 40.62 33.47
CA HIS A 552 -20.22 40.15 34.10
C HIS A 552 -21.01 39.14 33.24
N SER A 553 -20.63 38.95 31.97
CA SER A 553 -21.35 38.11 31.00
C SER A 553 -20.38 37.38 30.07
N SER A 554 -19.35 36.75 30.65
CA SER A 554 -18.46 35.85 29.93
C SER A 554 -18.80 34.38 30.24
N CYS A 555 -18.62 33.52 29.23
CA CYS A 555 -18.68 32.07 29.39
C CYS A 555 -17.40 31.48 28.79
N ILE A 556 -16.69 30.65 29.54
CA ILE A 556 -15.48 29.98 29.09
C ILE A 556 -15.81 28.50 28.93
N LEU A 557 -15.71 28.00 27.70
CA LEU A 557 -15.91 26.60 27.37
C LEU A 557 -14.54 25.95 27.12
N PRO A 558 -14.07 25.06 28.01
CA PRO A 558 -12.83 24.32 27.80
C PRO A 558 -13.01 23.24 26.72
N VAL A 559 -12.04 23.17 25.82
CA VAL A 559 -12.01 22.32 24.63
C VAL A 559 -10.69 21.55 24.66
N VAL A 560 -10.75 20.28 25.08
CA VAL A 560 -9.54 19.44 25.22
C VAL A 560 -9.01 19.07 23.85
N ALA A 561 -7.83 19.59 23.49
CA ALA A 561 -7.20 19.41 22.19
C ALA A 561 -6.11 18.32 22.20
N GLU A 562 -5.54 18.01 23.37
CA GLU A 562 -4.51 17.00 23.56
C GLU A 562 -4.82 16.09 24.76
N ASP A 563 -4.49 14.80 24.65
CA ASP A 563 -4.68 13.80 25.72
C ASP A 563 -3.76 14.02 26.93
N SER A 564 -2.66 14.76 26.73
CA SER A 564 -1.70 15.13 27.76
C SER A 564 -2.13 16.33 28.60
N PHE A 565 -3.27 16.96 28.29
CA PHE A 565 -3.77 18.09 29.07
C PHE A 565 -4.00 17.68 30.53
N GLN A 566 -3.42 18.46 31.44
CA GLN A 566 -3.61 18.31 32.88
C GLN A 566 -3.90 19.68 33.47
N ILE A 567 -4.83 19.73 34.42
CA ILE A 567 -5.05 20.92 35.21
C ILE A 567 -3.87 21.05 36.18
N PRO A 568 -3.13 22.17 36.17
CA PRO A 568 -1.97 22.32 37.04
C PRO A 568 -2.39 22.23 38.51
N SER A 569 -1.54 21.62 39.33
CA SER A 569 -1.70 21.67 40.78
C SER A 569 -1.72 23.13 41.23
N LEU A 570 -2.79 23.56 41.91
CA LEU A 570 -2.97 24.92 42.44
C LEU A 570 -2.03 25.26 43.62
N ASP A 571 -0.82 24.69 43.62
CA ASP A 571 0.22 25.03 44.58
C ASP A 571 0.65 26.48 44.33
N HIS A 572 0.45 27.34 45.33
CA HIS A 572 0.74 28.77 45.27
C HIS A 572 2.18 29.06 44.83
N ASN A 573 3.13 28.17 45.14
CA ASN A 573 4.53 28.36 44.76
C ASN A 573 4.77 28.25 43.24
N LYS A 574 4.02 27.39 42.53
CA LYS A 574 4.13 27.28 41.06
C LYS A 574 3.46 28.46 40.36
N LEU A 575 2.29 28.88 40.86
CA LEU A 575 1.56 30.04 40.36
C LEU A 575 2.33 31.35 40.59
N ALA A 576 3.06 31.47 41.70
CA ALA A 576 3.94 32.60 41.97
C ALA A 576 5.05 32.74 40.91
N GLY A 577 5.49 31.64 40.30
CA GLY A 577 6.41 31.65 39.17
C GLY A 577 5.89 32.41 37.95
N LEU A 578 4.57 32.43 37.72
CA LEU A 578 3.94 33.18 36.63
C LEU A 578 3.97 34.69 36.87
N SER A 579 3.96 35.12 38.14
CA SER A 579 4.01 36.52 38.51
C SER A 579 5.40 37.15 38.29
N LEU A 580 6.45 36.34 38.14
CA LEU A 580 7.82 36.80 37.94
C LEU A 580 8.16 37.05 36.47
N CYS A 581 7.28 36.67 35.53
CA CYS A 581 7.48 37.00 34.12
C CYS A 581 7.13 38.47 33.89
N ASP A 582 8.12 39.24 33.39
CA ASP A 582 8.02 40.66 33.05
C ASP A 582 6.69 41.00 32.35
N GLY A 583 5.82 41.72 33.05
CA GLY A 583 4.55 42.22 32.51
C GLY A 583 3.27 41.82 33.28
N LEU A 584 3.37 40.98 34.31
CA LEU A 584 2.23 40.53 35.14
C LEU A 584 2.36 40.93 36.62
N ASP A 585 2.84 42.15 36.88
CA ASP A 585 2.79 42.73 38.22
C ASP A 585 1.33 42.83 38.69
N GLY A 586 0.90 41.87 39.53
CA GLY A 586 -0.44 41.83 40.11
C GLY A 586 -1.39 40.76 39.55
N LEU A 587 -0.88 39.61 39.06
CA LEU A 587 -1.73 38.45 38.79
C LEU A 587 -2.51 38.06 40.07
N ASP A 588 -3.83 38.30 40.07
CA ASP A 588 -4.71 37.91 41.17
C ASP A 588 -4.92 36.38 41.15
N VAL A 589 -4.02 35.65 41.83
CA VAL A 589 -4.02 34.18 41.89
C VAL A 589 -5.35 33.63 42.42
N ASN A 590 -6.01 34.35 43.34
CA ASN A 590 -7.29 33.93 43.90
C ASN A 590 -8.40 34.06 42.86
N LEU A 591 -8.42 35.16 42.10
CA LEU A 591 -9.36 35.32 41.00
C LEU A 591 -9.09 34.29 39.89
N TYR A 592 -7.83 34.06 39.53
CA TYR A 592 -7.46 33.08 38.51
C TYR A 592 -7.93 31.67 38.88
N THR A 593 -7.69 31.27 40.14
CA THR A 593 -8.17 29.99 40.68
C THR A 593 -9.69 29.87 40.57
N LYS A 594 -10.44 30.91 40.96
CA LYS A 594 -11.91 30.92 40.82
C LYS A 594 -12.38 30.83 39.37
N VAL A 595 -11.68 31.49 38.45
CA VAL A 595 -11.99 31.42 37.01
C VAL A 595 -11.75 30.02 36.47
N LEU A 596 -10.65 29.37 36.87
CA LEU A 596 -10.38 27.97 36.49
C LEU A 596 -11.44 27.03 37.10
N GLU A 597 -11.75 27.16 38.38
CA GLU A 597 -12.82 26.38 39.02
C GLU A 597 -14.14 26.55 38.27
N ALA A 598 -14.54 27.79 37.95
CA ALA A 598 -15.75 28.06 37.19
C ALA A 598 -15.72 27.47 35.76
N ALA A 599 -14.61 27.62 35.03
CA ALA A 599 -14.48 27.13 33.66
C ALA A 599 -14.53 25.59 33.58
N PHE A 600 -14.03 24.88 34.59
CA PHE A 600 -13.97 23.42 34.61
C PHE A 600 -15.05 22.75 35.46
N HIS A 601 -15.95 23.52 36.11
CA HIS A 601 -17.04 22.98 36.94
C HIS A 601 -18.12 22.25 36.11
N GLU A 602 -18.36 22.65 34.86
CA GLU A 602 -19.52 22.21 34.05
C GLU A 602 -19.22 21.19 32.94
N ILE A 603 -18.12 20.42 33.04
CA ILE A 603 -17.72 19.34 32.12
C ILE A 603 -16.95 19.83 30.88
N SER A 604 -15.79 19.25 30.68
CA SER A 604 -14.95 19.40 29.49
C SER A 604 -15.55 18.66 28.29
N VAL A 605 -15.66 19.35 27.14
CA VAL A 605 -15.95 18.69 25.88
C VAL A 605 -14.62 18.22 25.28
N PRO A 606 -14.39 16.90 25.11
CA PRO A 606 -13.22 16.44 24.38
C PRO A 606 -13.35 16.85 22.91
N PHE A 607 -12.44 17.70 22.43
CA PHE A 607 -12.34 18.02 21.01
C PHE A 607 -11.22 17.20 20.40
N MET A 608 -11.61 16.03 19.92
CA MET A 608 -10.79 15.32 18.94
C MET A 608 -11.33 15.68 17.55
N PRO A 609 -10.55 16.33 16.67
CA PRO A 609 -10.92 16.45 15.27
C PRO A 609 -11.15 15.04 14.71
N ARG A 610 -12.42 14.66 14.55
CA ARG A 610 -12.82 13.27 14.28
C ARG A 610 -12.34 12.82 12.90
N THR A 611 -11.70 11.66 12.86
CA THR A 611 -11.57 10.84 11.65
C THR A 611 -12.93 10.22 11.31
N ARG A 612 -13.20 10.02 10.01
CA ARG A 612 -14.55 9.76 9.48
C ARG A 612 -15.09 8.35 9.74
N GLU A 613 -14.35 7.46 10.40
CA GLU A 613 -14.70 6.05 10.60
C GLU A 613 -14.79 5.69 12.09
N GLY A 614 -15.93 5.98 12.72
CA GLY A 614 -16.15 5.64 14.13
C GLY A 614 -17.48 6.12 14.69
N CYS A 615 -18.58 5.93 13.97
CA CYS A 615 -19.91 6.27 14.45
C CYS A 615 -20.54 5.06 15.18
N LYS A 616 -20.48 5.06 16.52
CA LYS A 616 -21.52 4.50 17.39
C LYS A 616 -21.39 5.08 18.81
N ARG A 617 -22.30 6.02 19.10
CA ARG A 617 -22.68 6.59 20.41
C ARG A 617 -21.66 7.49 21.12
N LEU A 618 -21.79 8.79 20.91
CA LEU A 618 -21.77 9.75 22.01
C LEU A 618 -23.12 10.45 22.02
N GLY A 619 -23.90 10.18 23.07
CA GLY A 619 -25.10 10.95 23.38
C GLY A 619 -24.65 12.33 23.82
N ILE A 620 -24.98 13.34 23.02
CA ILE A 620 -24.96 14.73 23.45
C ILE A 620 -26.18 14.88 24.35
N ALA A 621 -25.96 14.89 25.67
CA ALA A 621 -26.93 15.48 26.58
C ALA A 621 -26.74 16.99 26.47
N ALA A 622 -27.63 17.63 25.71
CA ALA A 622 -27.76 19.08 25.74
C ALA A 622 -28.57 19.45 27.00
N THR A 623 -28.01 20.35 27.81
CA THR A 623 -28.76 21.25 28.69
C THR A 623 -28.51 22.66 28.23
#